data_AF-A0A922YCE4-F1
#
_entry.id   AF-A0A922YCE4-F1
#
_cell.length_a   1.000
_cell.length_b   1.000
_cell.length_c   1.000
_cell.angle_alpha   90.00
_cell.angle_beta   90.00
_cell.angle_gamma   90.00
#
_symmetry.space_group_name_H-M   'P 1'
#
loop_
_entity.id
_entity.type
_entity.pdbx_description
1 polymer ?
#
loop_
_entity_poly.entity_id
_entity_poly.type
_entity_poly.pdbx_seq_one_letter_code
_entity_poly.pdbx_strand_id
1 'polypeptide(L)'
;MAYDRPSAYGGAGASAAFGAIGGIAAAAVAEDRATKLDAALSSANFDAEKLLEEVFASELSGAGFEVSVEDFGPRPKNSLAGASIKIPYKSFEGAPKGADAYLDVVMGWGYSAAQSKLWVPVVGIDLNLVSATDSKVLANDGVGYGPKQFRKGTTFILHDESLGFTSFEELASNPEAAAEMLTEAIRKTAQAAASKIK
;
A
#
# COMPACT_ATOMS: atom_id res chain seq x y z
N MET A 1 1.86 -7.67 9.98
CA MET A 1 0.69 -6.89 9.55
C MET A 1 1.01 -6.35 8.18
N ALA A 2 0.66 -7.13 7.15
CA ALA A 2 0.21 -6.49 5.93
C ALA A 2 -0.85 -5.45 6.32
N TYR A 3 -0.82 -4.26 5.71
CA TYR A 3 -1.72 -3.18 6.08
C TYR A 3 -3.08 -3.43 5.42
N ASP A 4 -3.83 -4.38 5.96
CA ASP A 4 -5.19 -4.72 5.48
C ASP A 4 -6.21 -3.66 5.91
N ARG A 5 -5.77 -2.57 6.56
CA ARG A 5 -6.63 -1.49 7.07
C ARG A 5 -6.08 -0.12 6.66
N PRO A 6 -6.97 0.83 6.34
CA PRO A 6 -6.58 2.19 6.04
C PRO A 6 -5.93 2.86 7.25
N SER A 7 -4.99 3.76 6.99
CA SER A 7 -4.45 4.66 7.99
C SER A 7 -4.95 6.09 7.80
N ALA A 8 -5.25 6.80 8.89
CA ALA A 8 -5.70 8.20 8.85
C ALA A 8 -4.93 9.08 9.85
N TYR A 9 -4.15 10.05 9.34
CA TYR A 9 -3.29 10.90 10.18
C TYR A 9 -3.51 12.41 9.96
N GLY A 10 -3.64 13.15 11.07
CA GLY A 10 -3.63 14.61 11.08
C GLY A 10 -2.62 15.11 12.12
N GLY A 11 -1.55 15.77 11.67
CA GLY A 11 -0.44 16.27 12.51
C GLY A 11 0.94 15.98 11.89
N ALA A 12 1.99 16.68 12.34
CA ALA A 12 3.34 16.73 11.74
C ALA A 12 4.15 15.40 11.72
N GLY A 13 3.50 14.24 11.87
CA GLY A 13 4.13 12.92 12.01
C GLY A 13 4.00 11.98 10.80
N ALA A 14 3.76 12.49 9.58
CA ALA A 14 3.64 11.65 8.38
C ALA A 14 4.87 10.76 8.09
N SER A 15 6.04 11.14 8.61
CA SER A 15 7.29 10.39 8.40
C SER A 15 7.38 9.07 9.18
N ALA A 16 6.44 8.78 10.09
CA ALA A 16 6.38 7.51 10.82
C ALA A 16 5.37 6.50 10.21
N ALA A 17 4.55 6.93 9.24
CA ALA A 17 3.35 6.22 8.79
C ALA A 17 3.59 4.95 7.94
N PHE A 18 4.83 4.67 7.54
CA PHE A 18 5.17 3.45 6.79
C PHE A 18 6.18 2.55 7.52
N GLY A 19 6.15 2.54 8.85
CA GLY A 19 6.95 1.55 9.60
C GLY A 19 6.93 1.64 11.12
N ALA A 20 6.37 2.68 11.74
CA ALA A 20 6.35 2.75 13.20
C ALA A 20 5.12 3.49 13.74
N ILE A 21 4.26 2.73 14.41
CA ILE A 21 3.52 3.11 15.63
C ILE A 21 3.87 4.54 16.10
N GLY A 22 3.02 5.51 15.81
CA GLY A 22 3.24 6.92 16.14
C GLY A 22 2.49 7.36 17.40
N GLY A 23 3.02 7.01 18.59
CA GLY A 23 2.81 7.72 19.86
C GLY A 23 1.47 7.51 20.59
N ILE A 24 1.52 6.95 21.80
CA ILE A 24 0.39 6.37 22.58
C ILE A 24 -0.82 7.32 22.82
N ALA A 25 -0.67 8.65 22.73
CA ALA A 25 -1.80 9.59 22.81
C ALA A 25 -2.36 10.03 21.43
N ALA A 26 -1.52 10.06 20.39
CA ALA A 26 -1.94 10.27 19.00
C ALA A 26 -2.45 8.96 18.35
N ALA A 27 -2.04 7.82 18.89
CA ALA A 27 -2.43 6.49 18.46
C ALA A 27 -3.92 6.25 18.66
N ALA A 28 -4.52 6.66 19.77
CA ALA A 28 -5.95 6.48 20.01
C ALA A 28 -6.82 7.27 19.02
N VAL A 29 -6.46 8.53 18.73
CA VAL A 29 -7.16 9.34 17.72
C VAL A 29 -6.93 8.79 16.32
N ALA A 30 -5.72 8.34 16.01
CA ALA A 30 -5.42 7.71 14.72
C ALA A 30 -6.13 6.36 14.55
N GLU A 31 -6.28 5.57 15.62
CA GLU A 31 -6.96 4.28 15.64
C GLU A 31 -8.49 4.44 15.51
N ASP A 32 -9.08 5.42 16.22
CA ASP A 32 -10.49 5.79 16.05
C ASP A 32 -10.77 6.26 14.62
N ARG A 33 -9.92 7.12 14.06
CA ARG A 33 -10.03 7.58 12.67
C ARG A 33 -9.83 6.45 11.67
N ALA A 34 -8.84 5.58 11.87
CA ALA A 34 -8.63 4.41 11.03
C ALA A 34 -9.87 3.50 11.06
N THR A 35 -10.44 3.25 12.25
CA THR A 35 -11.66 2.44 12.40
C THR A 35 -12.87 3.06 11.70
N LYS A 36 -13.06 4.37 11.84
CA LYS A 36 -14.15 5.09 11.15
C LYS A 36 -13.98 5.10 9.64
N LEU A 37 -12.77 5.33 9.15
CA LEU A 37 -12.46 5.30 7.73
C LEU A 37 -12.64 3.90 7.15
N ASP A 38 -12.18 2.88 7.85
CA ASP A 38 -12.36 1.46 7.50
C ASP A 38 -13.85 1.09 7.40
N ALA A 39 -14.66 1.50 8.38
CA ALA A 39 -16.11 1.32 8.34
C ALA A 39 -16.76 2.07 7.17
N ALA A 40 -16.35 3.32 6.91
CA ALA A 40 -16.85 4.13 5.80
C ALA A 40 -16.52 3.46 4.44
N LEU A 41 -15.26 3.06 4.22
CA LEU A 41 -14.83 2.41 2.98
C LEU A 41 -15.46 1.02 2.80
N SER A 42 -15.64 0.27 3.89
CA SER A 42 -16.37 -1.00 3.86
C SER A 42 -17.82 -0.80 3.40
N SER A 43 -18.47 0.30 3.80
CA SER A 43 -19.83 0.62 3.34
C SER A 43 -19.92 0.94 1.85
N ALA A 44 -18.81 1.41 1.25
CA ALA A 44 -18.65 1.60 -0.19
C ALA A 44 -18.17 0.34 -0.93
N ASN A 45 -18.05 -0.82 -0.24
CA ASN A 45 -17.48 -2.07 -0.77
C ASN A 45 -16.08 -1.89 -1.37
N PHE A 46 -15.29 -0.99 -0.80
CA PHE A 46 -13.93 -0.76 -1.25
C PHE A 46 -12.99 -1.86 -0.76
N ASP A 47 -12.26 -2.47 -1.70
CA ASP A 47 -11.28 -3.52 -1.44
C ASP A 47 -9.93 -3.14 -2.06
N ALA A 48 -9.02 -2.65 -1.22
CA ALA A 48 -7.72 -2.16 -1.65
C ALA A 48 -6.80 -3.28 -2.13
N GLU A 49 -6.85 -4.44 -1.49
CA GLU A 49 -5.99 -5.59 -1.79
C GLU A 49 -6.38 -6.18 -3.13
N LYS A 50 -7.67 -6.45 -3.33
CA LYS A 50 -8.17 -6.94 -4.62
C LYS A 50 -7.86 -5.96 -5.76
N LEU A 51 -8.04 -4.66 -5.55
CA LEU A 51 -7.69 -3.65 -6.55
C LEU A 51 -6.19 -3.68 -6.89
N LEU A 52 -5.33 -3.83 -5.88
CA LEU A 52 -3.89 -3.94 -6.08
C LEU A 52 -3.54 -5.18 -6.90
N GLU A 53 -4.07 -6.34 -6.54
CA GLU A 53 -3.87 -7.61 -7.25
C GLU A 53 -4.32 -7.52 -8.72
N GLU A 54 -5.52 -6.98 -8.97
CA GLU A 54 -6.05 -6.80 -10.32
C GLU A 54 -5.14 -5.92 -11.18
N VAL A 55 -4.64 -4.80 -10.62
CA VAL A 55 -3.74 -3.89 -11.34
C VAL A 55 -2.39 -4.56 -11.61
N PHE A 56 -1.77 -5.20 -10.61
CA PHE A 56 -0.49 -5.89 -10.82
C PHE A 56 -0.60 -7.03 -11.82
N ALA A 57 -1.62 -7.88 -11.69
CA ALA A 57 -1.85 -8.98 -12.63
C ALA A 57 -2.04 -8.46 -14.05
N SER A 58 -2.83 -7.40 -14.25
CA SER A 58 -3.04 -6.79 -15.58
C SER A 58 -1.75 -6.19 -16.15
N GLU A 59 -1.02 -5.39 -15.37
CA GLU A 59 0.18 -4.68 -15.86
C GLU A 59 1.32 -5.66 -16.18
N LEU A 60 1.55 -6.65 -15.33
CA LEU A 60 2.57 -7.68 -15.55
C LEU A 60 2.19 -8.62 -16.70
N SER A 61 0.93 -9.02 -16.80
CA SER A 61 0.48 -9.81 -17.96
C SER A 61 0.62 -9.03 -19.26
N GLY A 62 0.30 -7.73 -19.25
CA GLY A 62 0.52 -6.81 -20.38
C GLY A 62 2.00 -6.66 -20.76
N ALA A 63 2.91 -6.83 -19.81
CA ALA A 63 4.36 -6.86 -20.04
C ALA A 63 4.89 -8.24 -20.51
N GLY A 64 4.03 -9.26 -20.61
CA GLY A 64 4.37 -10.60 -21.11
C GLY A 64 4.72 -11.63 -20.04
N PHE A 65 4.44 -11.35 -18.76
CA PHE A 65 4.58 -12.33 -17.69
C PHE A 65 3.33 -13.23 -17.59
N GLU A 66 3.51 -14.50 -17.26
CA GLU A 66 2.42 -15.33 -16.76
C GLU A 66 2.29 -15.12 -15.25
N VAL A 67 1.14 -14.62 -14.79
CA VAL A 67 0.94 -14.23 -13.39
C VAL A 67 -0.14 -15.10 -12.75
N SER A 68 0.19 -15.65 -11.57
CA SER A 68 -0.78 -16.24 -10.65
C SER A 68 -0.75 -15.45 -9.35
N VAL A 69 -1.93 -15.11 -8.83
CA VAL A 69 -2.08 -14.51 -7.50
C VAL A 69 -2.34 -15.66 -6.53
N GLU A 70 -1.48 -15.79 -5.53
CA GLU A 70 -1.54 -16.87 -4.55
C GLU A 70 -1.65 -16.27 -3.15
N ASP A 71 -2.59 -16.80 -2.35
CA ASP A 71 -2.72 -16.44 -0.94
C ASP A 71 -1.76 -17.30 -0.10
N PHE A 72 -0.75 -16.65 0.47
CA PHE A 72 0.25 -17.26 1.36
C PHE A 72 -0.13 -17.12 2.85
N GLY A 73 -1.34 -16.65 3.16
CA GLY A 73 -1.81 -16.43 4.51
C GLY A 73 -1.09 -15.28 5.23
N PRO A 74 -1.32 -15.14 6.55
CA PRO A 74 -0.91 -13.95 7.28
C PRO A 74 0.62 -13.85 7.42
N ARG A 75 1.16 -12.66 7.11
CA ARG A 75 2.60 -12.37 7.29
C ARG A 75 3.03 -12.55 8.75
N PRO A 76 4.17 -13.23 9.03
CA PRO A 76 4.73 -13.34 10.37
C PRO A 76 4.90 -11.96 11.02
N LYS A 77 4.54 -11.82 12.32
CA LYS A 77 4.54 -10.54 13.05
C LYS A 77 5.88 -9.79 13.03
N ASN A 78 6.98 -10.47 12.74
CA ASN A 78 8.35 -9.94 12.79
C ASN A 78 8.84 -9.40 11.42
N SER A 79 8.00 -9.45 10.38
CA SER A 79 8.36 -9.11 8.99
C SER A 79 8.21 -7.62 8.63
N LEU A 80 7.79 -6.77 9.57
CA LEU A 80 7.34 -5.39 9.29
C LEU A 80 8.37 -4.29 9.45
N ALA A 81 9.60 -4.60 9.86
CA ALA A 81 10.58 -3.59 10.20
C ALA A 81 11.54 -3.34 9.03
N GLY A 82 11.08 -2.68 7.95
CA GLY A 82 11.93 -1.98 6.97
C GLY A 82 13.09 -2.78 6.34
N ALA A 83 13.07 -4.10 6.46
CA ALA A 83 14.11 -4.99 6.01
C ALA A 83 13.46 -5.92 5.01
N SER A 84 13.95 -5.85 3.77
CA SER A 84 13.72 -6.78 2.66
C SER A 84 13.15 -8.10 3.15
N ILE A 85 11.89 -8.35 2.81
CA ILE A 85 11.16 -9.51 3.27
C ILE A 85 11.91 -10.76 2.80
N LYS A 86 12.60 -11.39 3.74
CA LYS A 86 13.04 -12.78 3.64
C LYS A 86 11.87 -13.65 4.11
N ILE A 87 10.71 -13.53 3.45
CA ILE A 87 9.82 -14.68 3.44
C ILE A 87 10.68 -15.82 2.90
N PRO A 88 10.85 -16.93 3.63
CA PRO A 88 11.51 -18.08 3.06
C PRO A 88 10.55 -18.65 2.02
N TYR A 89 10.59 -18.15 0.78
CA TYR A 89 9.69 -18.60 -0.29
C TYR A 89 9.80 -20.11 -0.53
N LYS A 90 10.96 -20.71 -0.20
CA LYS A 90 11.19 -22.16 -0.22
C LYS A 90 10.46 -22.94 0.89
N SER A 91 9.96 -22.28 1.94
CA SER A 91 9.23 -22.92 3.04
C SER A 91 7.71 -22.77 2.95
N PHE A 92 7.19 -22.11 1.90
CA PHE A 92 5.75 -22.07 1.68
C PHE A 92 5.29 -23.41 1.11
N GLU A 93 4.75 -24.27 2.00
CA GLU A 93 3.93 -25.41 1.60
C GLU A 93 2.81 -24.88 0.69
N GLY A 94 2.80 -25.29 -0.58
CA GLY A 94 1.81 -24.86 -1.56
C GLY A 94 2.29 -23.84 -2.60
N ALA A 95 3.54 -23.35 -2.53
CA ALA A 95 4.06 -22.48 -3.59
C ALA A 95 3.95 -23.16 -4.97
N PRO A 96 3.45 -22.46 -6.01
CA PRO A 96 3.25 -23.06 -7.32
C PRO A 96 4.54 -23.67 -7.84
N LYS A 97 4.47 -24.97 -8.18
CA LYS A 97 5.60 -25.64 -8.84
C LYS A 97 5.77 -25.02 -10.22
N GLY A 98 6.98 -24.54 -10.51
CA GLY A 98 7.33 -24.02 -11.84
C GLY A 98 7.31 -22.49 -11.96
N ALA A 99 7.09 -21.73 -10.88
CA ALA A 99 7.33 -20.29 -10.91
C ALA A 99 8.84 -19.99 -11.07
N ASP A 100 9.18 -19.00 -11.90
CA ASP A 100 10.57 -18.50 -12.03
C ASP A 100 10.94 -17.52 -10.91
N ALA A 101 9.96 -16.75 -10.43
CA ALA A 101 10.13 -15.75 -9.39
C ALA A 101 8.84 -15.53 -8.59
N TYR A 102 8.99 -15.00 -7.38
CA TYR A 102 7.91 -14.53 -6.53
C TYR A 102 8.01 -13.01 -6.40
N LEU A 103 6.91 -12.31 -6.67
CA LEU A 103 6.79 -10.89 -6.42
C LEU A 103 6.06 -10.67 -5.10
N ASP A 104 6.74 -10.08 -4.15
CA ASP A 104 6.17 -9.67 -2.87
C ASP A 104 5.92 -8.17 -2.87
N VAL A 105 4.64 -7.83 -2.70
CA VAL A 105 4.12 -6.46 -2.71
C VAL A 105 3.62 -6.13 -1.31
N VAL A 106 4.15 -5.07 -0.71
CA VAL A 106 3.65 -4.51 0.54
C VAL A 106 3.07 -3.14 0.24
N MET A 107 1.76 -3.01 0.40
CA MET A 107 1.08 -1.72 0.29
C MET A 107 0.71 -1.20 1.67
N GLY A 108 0.91 0.09 1.89
CA GLY A 108 0.21 0.85 2.93
C GLY A 108 -0.58 1.98 2.27
N TRP A 109 -1.75 2.29 2.79
CA TRP A 109 -2.67 3.21 2.14
C TRP A 109 -3.62 3.89 3.14
N GLY A 110 -4.22 5.00 2.72
CA GLY A 110 -5.22 5.73 3.50
C GLY A 110 -5.22 7.23 3.21
N TYR A 111 -5.51 8.04 4.21
CA TYR A 111 -5.62 9.49 4.08
C TYR A 111 -4.71 10.24 5.06
N SER A 112 -4.20 11.40 4.63
CA SER A 112 -3.37 12.25 5.46
C SER A 112 -3.68 13.73 5.25
N ALA A 113 -3.77 14.47 6.35
CA ALA A 113 -3.78 15.94 6.38
C ALA A 113 -2.48 16.50 7.00
N ALA A 114 -1.46 15.66 7.21
CA ALA A 114 -0.24 16.06 7.91
C ALA A 114 0.60 17.12 7.17
N GLN A 115 0.48 17.17 5.85
CA GLN A 115 1.28 18.02 4.97
C GLN A 115 0.43 18.75 3.92
N SER A 116 -0.89 18.75 4.12
CA SER A 116 -1.88 19.41 3.27
C SER A 116 -2.94 20.07 4.16
N LYS A 117 -3.59 21.12 3.66
CA LYS A 117 -4.79 21.68 4.32
C LYS A 117 -6.01 20.78 4.16
N LEU A 118 -5.94 19.84 3.21
CA LEU A 118 -6.96 18.84 2.91
C LEU A 118 -6.49 17.46 3.37
N TRP A 119 -7.44 16.59 3.67
CA TRP A 119 -7.26 15.15 3.77
C TRP A 119 -7.17 14.60 2.36
N VAL A 120 -5.98 14.13 2.01
CA VAL A 120 -5.65 13.62 0.67
C VAL A 120 -5.21 12.16 0.76
N PRO A 121 -5.44 11.35 -0.29
CA PRO A 121 -4.99 9.97 -0.31
C PRO A 121 -3.47 9.89 -0.26
N VAL A 122 -2.97 8.92 0.48
CA VAL A 122 -1.56 8.54 0.56
C VAL A 122 -1.44 7.05 0.34
N VAL A 123 -0.50 6.66 -0.52
CA VAL A 123 -0.24 5.26 -0.85
C VAL A 123 1.26 5.05 -0.89
N GLY A 124 1.74 3.94 -0.36
CA GLY A 124 3.12 3.49 -0.46
C GLY A 124 3.11 2.02 -0.84
N ILE A 125 3.87 1.66 -1.88
CA ILE A 125 4.08 0.29 -2.32
C ILE A 125 5.57 0.02 -2.29
N ASP A 126 5.98 -1.01 -1.54
CA ASP A 126 7.32 -1.58 -1.58
C ASP A 126 7.26 -2.93 -2.32
N LEU A 127 8.23 -3.16 -3.22
CA LEU A 127 8.33 -4.35 -4.05
C LEU A 127 9.59 -5.14 -3.76
N ASN A 128 9.45 -6.47 -3.72
CA ASN A 128 10.57 -7.42 -3.70
C ASN A 128 10.30 -8.54 -4.70
N LEU A 129 11.05 -8.57 -5.80
CA LEU A 129 11.05 -9.71 -6.71
C LEU A 129 12.18 -10.66 -6.33
N VAL A 130 11.86 -11.93 -6.12
CA VAL A 130 12.80 -12.94 -5.65
C VAL A 130 12.77 -14.16 -6.55
N SER A 131 13.94 -14.64 -6.98
CA SER A 131 14.08 -15.86 -7.78
C SER A 131 13.57 -17.07 -7.00
N ALA A 132 12.73 -17.89 -7.65
CA ALA A 132 12.18 -19.10 -7.04
C ALA A 132 13.25 -20.18 -6.83
N THR A 133 14.30 -20.18 -7.67
CA THR A 133 15.33 -21.23 -7.67
C THR A 133 16.31 -21.10 -6.52
N ASP A 134 16.81 -19.88 -6.26
CA ASP A 134 17.90 -19.60 -5.32
C ASP A 134 17.54 -18.56 -4.25
N SER A 135 16.33 -18.00 -4.29
CA SER A 135 15.86 -16.95 -3.37
C SER A 135 16.68 -15.66 -3.44
N LYS A 136 17.39 -15.42 -4.55
CA LYS A 136 18.09 -14.15 -4.78
C LYS A 136 17.08 -13.04 -5.08
N VAL A 137 17.28 -11.88 -4.46
CA VAL A 137 16.53 -10.66 -4.80
C VAL A 137 16.93 -10.22 -6.20
N LEU A 138 15.96 -10.22 -7.11
CA LEU A 138 16.10 -9.79 -8.50
C LEU A 138 15.81 -8.29 -8.64
N ALA A 139 14.82 -7.79 -7.90
CA ALA A 139 14.49 -6.37 -7.84
C ALA A 139 13.99 -5.98 -6.44
N ASN A 140 14.32 -4.77 -6.01
CA ASN A 140 13.78 -4.12 -4.82
C ASN A 140 13.57 -2.64 -5.15
N ASP A 141 12.33 -2.16 -5.10
CA ASP A 141 11.98 -0.77 -5.38
C ASP A 141 10.79 -0.34 -4.51
N GLY A 142 10.51 0.95 -4.48
CA GLY A 142 9.36 1.51 -3.80
C GLY A 142 8.77 2.69 -4.56
N VAL A 143 7.45 2.79 -4.51
CA VAL A 143 6.67 3.88 -5.11
C VAL A 143 5.74 4.48 -4.07
N GLY A 144 5.71 5.81 -4.01
CA GLY A 144 4.81 6.55 -3.14
C GLY A 144 3.89 7.47 -3.91
N TYR A 145 2.74 7.75 -3.31
CA TYR A 145 1.76 8.73 -3.74
C TYR A 145 1.36 9.60 -2.54
N GLY A 146 1.25 10.91 -2.76
CA GLY A 146 0.73 11.83 -1.74
C GLY A 146 1.13 13.28 -1.97
N PRO A 147 0.95 14.15 -0.96
CA PRO A 147 1.19 15.59 -1.09
C PRO A 147 2.69 15.94 -1.16
N LYS A 148 3.57 15.04 -0.73
CA LYS A 148 5.02 15.26 -0.73
C LYS A 148 5.76 13.94 -0.59
N GLN A 149 6.95 13.90 -1.19
CA GLN A 149 7.87 12.78 -1.05
C GLN A 149 8.22 12.51 0.42
N PHE A 150 7.92 11.30 0.88
CA PHE A 150 8.18 10.85 2.25
C PHE A 150 9.41 9.94 2.40
N ARG A 151 9.92 9.36 1.30
CA ARG A 151 11.12 8.51 1.28
C ARG A 151 12.08 8.94 0.16
N LYS A 152 13.35 9.15 0.50
CA LYS A 152 14.39 9.47 -0.49
C LYS A 152 14.70 8.22 -1.31
N GLY A 153 14.83 8.38 -2.62
CA GLY A 153 15.22 7.29 -3.53
C GLY A 153 14.07 6.41 -4.03
N THR A 154 12.82 6.70 -3.63
CA THR A 154 11.63 6.06 -4.24
C THR A 154 11.07 6.91 -5.37
N THR A 155 10.38 6.26 -6.31
CA THR A 155 9.56 6.97 -7.28
C THR A 155 8.38 7.60 -6.54
N PHE A 156 8.05 8.85 -6.84
CA PHE A 156 7.00 9.57 -6.11
C PHE A 156 6.04 10.27 -7.05
N ILE A 157 4.74 10.05 -6.85
CA ILE A 157 3.65 10.65 -7.60
C ILE A 157 2.99 11.70 -6.69
N LEU A 158 3.01 12.96 -7.14
CA LEU A 158 2.36 14.03 -6.40
C LEU A 158 0.85 13.97 -6.56
N HIS A 159 0.15 14.14 -5.45
CA HIS A 159 -1.30 14.35 -5.43
C HIS A 159 -1.65 15.73 -5.97
N ASP A 160 -2.83 15.86 -6.58
CA ASP A 160 -3.37 17.15 -7.00
C ASP A 160 -3.95 17.89 -5.79
N GLU A 161 -3.33 18.99 -5.36
CA GLU A 161 -3.72 19.75 -4.16
C GLU A 161 -5.13 20.36 -4.22
N SER A 162 -5.79 20.37 -5.38
CA SER A 162 -7.17 20.82 -5.54
C SER A 162 -8.21 19.76 -5.18
N LEU A 163 -7.81 18.50 -5.01
CA LEU A 163 -8.67 17.38 -4.67
C LEU A 163 -8.44 16.98 -3.21
N GLY A 164 -9.49 16.63 -2.48
CA GLY A 164 -9.39 16.21 -1.07
C GLY A 164 -10.50 16.79 -0.20
N PHE A 165 -10.53 16.35 1.05
CA PHE A 165 -11.58 16.71 2.01
C PHE A 165 -11.06 17.75 2.99
N THR A 166 -11.87 18.74 3.33
CA THR A 166 -11.47 19.81 4.26
C THR A 166 -11.36 19.33 5.71
N SER A 167 -12.05 18.25 6.06
CA SER A 167 -12.03 17.63 7.38
C SER A 167 -12.11 16.11 7.32
N PHE A 168 -11.82 15.46 8.44
CA PHE A 168 -11.96 14.00 8.55
C PHE A 168 -13.44 13.61 8.54
N GLU A 169 -14.30 14.45 9.13
CA GLU A 169 -15.74 14.25 9.17
C GLU A 169 -16.34 14.29 7.76
N GLU A 170 -15.86 15.20 6.91
CA GLU A 170 -16.25 15.25 5.49
C GLU A 170 -15.77 13.99 4.76
N LEU A 171 -14.51 13.58 4.94
CA LEU A 171 -13.99 12.32 4.39
C LEU A 171 -14.85 11.11 4.81
N ALA A 172 -15.14 10.97 6.09
CA ALA A 172 -15.87 9.83 6.64
C ALA A 172 -17.36 9.81 6.27
N SER A 173 -17.94 10.97 5.94
CA SER A 173 -19.34 11.09 5.52
C SER A 173 -19.55 11.00 4.01
N ASN A 174 -18.47 10.91 3.21
CA ASN A 174 -18.52 10.74 1.76
C ASN A 174 -17.73 9.48 1.32
N PRO A 175 -18.16 8.27 1.75
CA PRO A 175 -17.40 7.04 1.57
C PRO A 175 -17.16 6.68 0.10
N GLU A 176 -18.10 6.98 -0.82
CA GLU A 176 -17.94 6.69 -2.25
C GLU A 176 -16.86 7.57 -2.88
N ALA A 177 -16.88 8.88 -2.60
CA ALA A 177 -15.85 9.80 -3.07
C ALA A 177 -14.47 9.45 -2.48
N ALA A 178 -14.45 9.06 -1.20
CA ALA A 178 -13.24 8.60 -0.53
C ALA A 178 -12.68 7.32 -1.16
N ALA A 179 -13.54 6.37 -1.51
CA ALA A 179 -13.15 5.15 -2.22
C ALA A 179 -12.61 5.47 -3.62
N GLU A 180 -13.28 6.32 -4.39
CA GLU A 180 -12.87 6.71 -5.75
C GLU A 180 -11.48 7.36 -5.78
N MET A 181 -11.24 8.32 -4.88
CA MET A 181 -9.94 8.98 -4.76
C MET A 181 -8.83 8.01 -4.36
N LEU A 182 -9.11 7.04 -3.47
CA LEU A 182 -8.16 5.99 -3.12
C LEU A 182 -7.92 5.01 -4.27
N THR A 183 -8.98 4.62 -5.00
CA THR A 183 -8.86 3.74 -6.17
C THR A 183 -7.89 4.33 -7.18
N GLU A 184 -8.03 5.62 -7.49
CA GLU A 184 -7.15 6.30 -8.44
C GLU A 184 -5.71 6.40 -7.92
N ALA A 185 -5.53 6.71 -6.62
CA ALA A 185 -4.21 6.76 -6.00
C ALA A 185 -3.51 5.39 -6.01
N ILE A 186 -4.23 4.33 -5.65
CA ILE A 186 -3.72 2.94 -5.67
C ILE A 186 -3.36 2.54 -7.10
N ARG A 187 -4.26 2.76 -8.09
CA ARG A 187 -3.99 2.44 -9.49
C ARG A 187 -2.72 3.10 -9.99
N LYS A 188 -2.60 4.42 -9.83
CA LYS A 188 -1.39 5.16 -10.25
C LYS A 188 -0.12 4.63 -9.59
N THR A 189 -0.18 4.36 -8.29
CA THR A 189 0.98 3.86 -7.54
C THR A 189 1.36 2.45 -7.98
N ALA A 190 0.37 1.57 -8.13
CA ALA A 190 0.54 0.18 -8.53
C ALA A 190 1.07 0.06 -9.96
N GLN A 191 0.54 0.84 -10.90
CA GLN A 191 1.04 0.90 -12.28
C GLN A 191 2.50 1.37 -12.35
N ALA A 192 2.82 2.45 -11.64
CA ALA A 192 4.19 2.93 -11.56
C ALA A 192 5.13 1.90 -10.90
N ALA A 193 4.65 1.16 -9.91
CA ALA A 193 5.41 0.11 -9.24
C ALA A 193 5.61 -1.11 -10.16
N ALA A 194 4.56 -1.61 -10.81
CA ALA A 194 4.63 -2.72 -11.77
C ALA A 194 5.59 -2.41 -12.94
N SER A 195 5.64 -1.16 -13.41
CA SER A 195 6.58 -0.72 -14.46
C SER A 195 8.06 -0.83 -14.09
N LYS A 196 8.38 -1.04 -12.79
CA LYS A 196 9.74 -1.28 -12.30
C LYS A 196 10.18 -2.73 -12.48
N ILE A 197 9.24 -3.66 -12.68
CA ILE A 197 9.52 -5.06 -12.94
C ILE A 197 9.83 -5.22 -14.43
N LYS A 198 10.98 -5.80 -14.73
CA LYS A 198 11.52 -6.00 -16.09
C LYS A 198 12.15 -7.37 -16.21
#